data_AF-A0A9P6WGG0-F1
#
_entry.id   AF-A0A9P6WGG0-F1
#
_cell.length_a   1.000
_cell.length_b   1.000
_cell.length_c   1.000
_cell.angle_alpha   90.00
_cell.angle_beta   90.00
_cell.angle_gamma   90.00
#
_symmetry.space_group_name_H-M   'P 1'
#
loop_
_entity.id
_entity.type
_entity.pdbx_description
1 polymer ?
#
loop_
_entity_poly.entity_id
_entity_poly.type
_entity_poly.pdbx_seq_one_letter_code
_entity_poly.pdbx_strand_id
1 'polypeptide(L)'
;MSELTSPISLSEFKSAITLLSDSELTTVYKNLTISLQHLQETNNYLRNEINNETSASELNNIHENHNNNDEDIKLYSNVIEENLILITTQKSRLKLVTDLMSLKCLPIPK
;
A
#
# COMPACT_ATOMS: atom_id res chain seq x y z
N MET A 1 -4.99 12.86 -23.68
CA MET A 1 -4.50 13.12 -22.31
C MET A 1 -4.76 11.84 -21.52
N SER A 2 -3.68 11.11 -21.24
CA SER A 2 -3.55 9.88 -20.42
C SER A 2 -4.51 8.71 -20.69
N GLU A 3 -4.37 8.08 -21.86
CA GLU A 3 -4.62 6.63 -21.91
C GLU A 3 -3.47 5.90 -21.20
N LEU A 4 -3.84 4.83 -20.46
CA LEU A 4 -2.98 3.75 -19.98
C LEU A 4 -2.14 4.05 -18.71
N THR A 5 -2.71 3.74 -17.56
CA THR A 5 -2.26 2.58 -16.76
C THR A 5 -3.42 2.12 -15.89
N SER A 6 -4.40 1.44 -16.48
CA SER A 6 -5.32 0.65 -15.66
C SER A 6 -4.49 -0.31 -14.81
N PRO A 7 -4.73 -0.40 -13.48
CA PRO A 7 -4.01 -1.32 -12.63
C PRO A 7 -4.11 -2.72 -13.22
N ILE A 8 -2.96 -3.37 -13.50
CA ILE A 8 -2.92 -4.73 -14.05
C ILE A 8 -3.77 -5.63 -13.15
N SER A 9 -4.75 -6.31 -13.73
CA SER A 9 -5.62 -7.20 -12.97
C SER A 9 -4.81 -8.35 -12.35
N LEU A 10 -5.30 -8.92 -11.25
CA LEU A 10 -4.62 -10.07 -10.63
C LEU A 10 -4.46 -11.26 -11.59
N SER A 11 -5.40 -11.44 -12.53
CA SER A 11 -5.35 -12.52 -13.52
C SER A 11 -4.26 -12.30 -14.57
N GLU A 12 -4.15 -11.08 -15.10
CA GLU A 12 -3.08 -10.71 -16.03
C GLU A 12 -1.72 -10.78 -15.36
N PHE A 13 -1.63 -10.30 -14.12
CA PHE A 13 -0.42 -10.40 -13.32
C PHE A 13 0.01 -11.87 -13.13
N LYS A 14 -0.93 -12.74 -12.73
CA LYS A 14 -0.66 -14.18 -12.58
C LYS A 14 -0.10 -14.78 -13.86
N SER A 15 -0.69 -14.44 -15.00
CA SER A 15 -0.24 -14.95 -16.30
C SER A 15 1.17 -14.46 -16.63
N ALA A 16 1.43 -13.17 -16.42
CA ALA A 16 2.73 -12.55 -16.68
C ALA A 16 3.86 -13.17 -15.83
N ILE A 17 3.64 -13.40 -14.53
CA ILE A 17 4.70 -13.93 -13.65
C ILE A 17 5.12 -15.36 -13.98
N THR A 18 4.26 -16.15 -14.64
CA THR A 18 4.61 -17.53 -15.05
C THR A 18 5.68 -17.58 -16.14
N LEU A 19 5.82 -16.50 -16.93
CA LEU A 19 6.78 -16.38 -18.01
C LEU A 19 8.14 -15.85 -17.55
N LEU A 20 8.25 -15.39 -16.30
CA LEU A 20 9.47 -14.81 -15.76
C LEU A 20 10.50 -15.89 -15.41
N SER A 21 11.77 -15.53 -15.62
CA SER A 21 12.91 -16.26 -15.07
C SER A 21 12.95 -16.15 -13.55
N ASP A 22 13.73 -17.01 -12.91
CA ASP A 22 13.77 -17.09 -11.44
C ASP A 22 14.39 -15.84 -10.79
N SER A 23 15.34 -15.20 -11.47
CA SER A 23 15.95 -13.93 -11.05
C SER A 23 14.95 -12.77 -11.16
N GLU A 24 14.16 -12.72 -12.24
CA GLU A 24 13.09 -11.75 -12.41
C GLU A 24 12.00 -11.95 -11.37
N LEU A 25 11.59 -13.20 -11.10
CA LEU A 25 10.59 -13.52 -10.09
C LEU A 25 11.04 -13.10 -8.68
N THR A 26 12.32 -13.32 -8.35
CA THR A 26 12.93 -12.83 -7.10
C THR A 26 12.94 -11.30 -7.03
N THR A 27 13.19 -10.63 -8.15
CA THR A 27 13.18 -9.16 -8.22
C THR A 27 11.77 -8.61 -8.03
N VAL A 28 10.77 -9.22 -8.67
CA VAL A 28 9.35 -8.87 -8.48
C VAL A 28 8.93 -9.07 -7.03
N TYR A 29 9.32 -10.18 -6.40
CA TYR A 29 9.06 -10.41 -4.97
C TYR A 29 9.62 -9.27 -4.10
N LYS A 30 10.90 -8.92 -4.27
CA LYS A 30 11.53 -7.84 -3.50
C LYS A 30 10.84 -6.49 -3.70
N ASN A 31 10.52 -6.15 -4.94
CA ASN A 31 9.86 -4.90 -5.27
C ASN A 31 8.44 -4.82 -4.66
N LEU A 32 7.70 -5.93 -4.67
CA LEU A 32 6.38 -6.01 -4.03
C LEU A 32 6.48 -5.87 -2.51
N THR A 33 7.47 -6.51 -1.88
CA THR A 33 7.70 -6.39 -0.44
C THR A 33 8.06 -4.95 -0.04
N ILE A 34 8.98 -4.30 -0.76
CA ILE A 34 9.35 -2.90 -0.52
C ILE A 34 8.15 -1.97 -0.72
N SER A 35 7.39 -2.16 -1.80
CA SER A 35 6.18 -1.37 -2.07
C SER A 35 5.13 -1.54 -0.97
N LEU A 36 4.93 -2.77 -0.47
CA LEU A 36 4.02 -3.04 0.64
C LEU A 36 4.49 -2.33 1.91
N GLN A 37 5.78 -2.42 2.23
CA GLN A 37 6.37 -1.78 3.40
C GLN A 37 6.15 -0.26 3.35
N HIS A 38 6.45 0.39 2.23
CA HIS A 38 6.23 1.83 2.09
C HIS A 38 4.76 2.23 2.26
N LEU A 39 3.82 1.48 1.67
CA LEU A 39 2.39 1.75 1.88
C LEU A 39 1.97 1.62 3.35
N GLN A 40 2.55 0.66 4.08
CA GLN A 40 2.31 0.49 5.51
C GLN A 40 2.93 1.62 6.35
N GLU A 41 4.15 2.05 6.01
CA GLU A 41 4.82 3.19 6.63
C GLU A 41 4.04 4.49 6.40
N THR A 42 3.58 4.74 5.18
CA THR A 42 2.73 5.90 4.86
C THR A 42 1.43 5.87 5.65
N ASN A 43 0.75 4.71 5.73
CA ASN A 43 -0.47 4.61 6.53
C ASN A 43 -0.22 4.81 8.02
N ASN A 44 0.92 4.36 8.54
CA ASN A 44 1.28 4.59 9.93
C ASN A 44 1.56 6.08 10.19
N TYR A 45 2.28 6.74 9.27
CA TYR A 45 2.52 8.17 9.33
C TYR A 45 1.20 8.97 9.33
N LEU A 46 0.31 8.72 8.37
CA LEU A 46 -0.98 9.42 8.28
C LEU A 46 -1.86 9.20 9.51
N ARG A 47 -1.85 7.99 10.10
CA ARG A 47 -2.56 7.72 11.36
C ARG A 47 -2.00 8.52 12.53
N ASN A 48 -0.68 8.71 12.58
CA ASN A 48 -0.05 9.53 13.61
C ASN A 48 -0.41 11.01 13.42
N GLU A 49 -0.44 11.52 12.20
CA GLU A 49 -0.89 12.90 11.92
C GLU A 49 -2.34 13.11 12.37
N ILE A 50 -3.27 12.20 12.03
CA ILE A 50 -4.66 12.24 12.52
C ILE A 50 -4.73 12.28 14.05
N ASN A 51 -3.98 11.40 14.73
CA ASN A 51 -3.97 11.35 16.19
C ASN A 51 -3.40 12.63 16.81
N ASN A 52 -2.36 13.22 16.21
CA ASN A 52 -1.75 14.47 16.66
C ASN A 52 -2.73 15.64 16.49
N GLU A 53 -3.40 15.74 15.36
CA GLU A 53 -4.40 16.78 15.09
C GLU A 53 -5.63 16.65 16.00
N THR A 54 -6.07 15.43 16.27
CA THR A 54 -7.18 15.15 17.20
C THR A 54 -6.79 15.53 18.64
N SER A 55 -5.59 15.14 19.08
CA SER A 55 -5.09 15.45 20.43
C SER A 55 -4.85 16.95 20.63
N ALA A 56 -4.39 17.65 19.59
CA ALA A 56 -4.20 19.10 19.61
C ALA A 56 -5.54 19.85 19.63
N SER A 57 -6.55 19.34 18.92
CA SER A 57 -7.91 19.88 18.92
C SER A 57 -8.59 19.74 20.30
N GLU A 58 -8.41 18.60 20.97
CA GLU A 58 -8.93 18.38 22.32
C GLU A 58 -8.30 19.34 23.36
N LEU A 59 -7.01 19.64 23.24
CA LEU A 59 -6.29 20.60 24.08
C LEU A 59 -6.64 22.07 23.77
N ASN A 60 -7.00 22.39 22.53
CA ASN A 60 -7.25 23.76 22.04
C ASN A 60 -8.73 24.17 22.03
N ASN A 61 -9.64 23.42 22.67
CA ASN A 61 -11.05 23.81 22.90
C ASN A 61 -11.24 25.09 23.74
N ILE A 62 -10.23 25.98 23.82
CA ILE A 62 -10.28 27.28 24.47
C ILE A 62 -10.38 28.44 23.47
N HIS A 63 -9.90 28.34 22.22
CA HIS A 63 -10.03 29.45 21.24
C HIS A 63 -10.03 28.95 19.79
N GLU A 64 -11.13 29.25 19.11
CA GLU A 64 -11.28 29.51 17.66
C GLU A 64 -10.20 28.93 16.71
N ASN A 65 -10.49 27.80 16.05
CA ASN A 65 -10.34 27.57 14.59
C ASN A 65 -10.65 26.08 14.23
N HIS A 66 -11.89 25.64 14.41
CA HIS A 66 -12.28 24.21 14.30
C HIS A 66 -12.50 23.69 12.87
N ASN A 67 -12.52 24.54 11.83
CA ASN A 67 -12.95 24.10 10.49
C ASN A 67 -11.85 23.49 9.61
N ASN A 68 -10.57 23.87 9.78
CA ASN A 68 -9.51 23.40 8.88
C ASN A 68 -9.00 22.00 9.24
N ASN A 69 -8.93 21.66 10.54
CA ASN A 69 -8.46 20.35 11.00
C ASN A 69 -9.39 19.21 10.54
N ASP A 70 -10.70 19.45 10.46
CA ASP A 70 -11.65 18.41 10.04
C ASP A 70 -11.51 18.05 8.55
N GLU A 71 -11.10 19.01 7.70
CA GLU A 71 -10.84 18.76 6.28
C GLU A 71 -9.56 17.95 6.07
N ASP A 72 -8.49 18.26 6.82
CA ASP A 72 -7.20 17.55 6.76
C ASP A 72 -7.31 16.12 7.30
N ILE A 73 -7.98 15.91 8.44
CA ILE A 73 -8.28 14.56 8.98
C ILE A 73 -9.06 13.73 7.97
N LYS A 74 -10.05 14.34 7.31
CA LYS A 74 -10.87 13.65 6.30
C LYS A 74 -10.03 13.30 5.07
N LEU A 75 -9.16 14.19 4.63
CA LEU A 75 -8.23 13.93 3.52
C LEU A 75 -7.30 12.77 3.86
N TYR A 76 -6.66 12.78 5.03
CA TYR A 76 -5.77 11.70 5.47
C TYR A 76 -6.50 10.37 5.62
N SER A 77 -7.73 10.39 6.11
CA SER A 77 -8.57 9.20 6.21
C SER A 77 -8.88 8.58 4.84
N ASN A 78 -9.23 9.42 3.85
CA ASN A 78 -9.47 8.96 2.48
C ASN A 78 -8.20 8.33 1.86
N VAL A 79 -7.03 8.96 2.07
CA VAL A 79 -5.75 8.43 1.57
C VAL A 79 -5.41 7.08 2.23
N ILE A 80 -5.69 6.92 3.53
CA ILE A 80 -5.52 5.63 4.23
C ILE A 80 -6.42 4.56 3.61
N GLU A 81 -7.68 4.87 3.32
CA GLU A 81 -8.62 3.93 2.70
C GLU A 81 -8.13 3.48 1.31
N GLU A 82 -7.70 4.42 0.46
CA GLU A 82 -7.14 4.11 -0.85
C GLU A 82 -5.89 3.22 -0.74
N ASN A 83 -4.98 3.56 0.18
CA ASN A 83 -3.79 2.77 0.43
C ASN A 83 -4.12 1.35 0.92
N LEU A 84 -5.20 1.15 1.71
CA LEU A 84 -5.61 -0.19 2.16
C LEU A 84 -6.06 -1.08 1.00
N ILE A 85 -6.71 -0.51 -0.02
CA ILE A 85 -7.08 -1.22 -1.26
C ILE A 85 -5.81 -1.65 -2.01
N LEU A 86 -4.83 -0.74 -2.12
CA LEU A 86 -3.54 -1.04 -2.75
C LEU A 86 -2.75 -2.11 -1.98
N ILE A 87 -2.70 -2.02 -0.65
CA ILE A 87 -2.08 -3.04 0.22
C ILE A 87 -2.71 -4.41 -0.02
N THR A 88 -4.04 -4.48 -0.09
CA THR A 88 -4.76 -5.75 -0.32
C THR A 88 -4.40 -6.35 -1.69
N THR A 89 -4.29 -5.50 -2.70
CA THR A 89 -3.87 -5.90 -4.05
C THR A 89 -2.42 -6.39 -4.05
N GLN A 90 -1.50 -5.65 -3.42
CA GLN A 90 -0.08 -6.03 -3.35
C GLN A 90 0.14 -7.32 -2.54
N LYS A 91 -0.60 -7.54 -1.44
CA LYS A 91 -0.60 -8.82 -0.72
C LYS A 91 -1.05 -9.99 -1.60
N SER A 92 -2.08 -9.77 -2.41
CA SER A 92 -2.58 -10.79 -3.35
C SER A 92 -1.55 -11.11 -4.43
N ARG A 93 -0.87 -10.09 -4.98
CA ARG A 93 0.24 -10.28 -5.94
C ARG A 93 1.44 -10.99 -5.31
N LEU A 94 1.82 -10.59 -4.10
CA LEU A 94 2.93 -11.20 -3.36
C LEU A 94 2.64 -12.69 -3.11
N LYS A 95 1.41 -13.02 -2.70
CA LYS A 95 0.98 -14.42 -2.54
C LYS A 95 1.15 -15.22 -3.83
N LEU A 96 0.71 -14.70 -4.97
CA LEU A 96 0.86 -15.38 -6.26
C LEU A 96 2.33 -15.63 -6.62
N VAL A 97 3.21 -14.66 -6.35
CA VAL A 97 4.65 -14.80 -6.55
C VAL A 97 5.24 -15.85 -5.62
N THR A 98 4.88 -15.82 -4.33
CA THR A 98 5.33 -16.80 -3.33
C THR A 98 4.86 -18.22 -3.68
N ASP A 99 3.60 -18.38 -4.10
CA ASP A 99 3.04 -19.66 -4.53
C ASP A 99 3.83 -20.20 -5.74
N LEU A 100 4.13 -19.34 -6.73
CA LEU A 100 4.92 -19.74 -7.90
C LEU A 100 6.39 -20.07 -7.56
N MET A 101 7.04 -19.28 -6.69
CA MET A 101 8.39 -19.57 -6.21
C MET A 101 8.43 -20.91 -5.47
N SER A 102 7.41 -21.21 -4.68
CA SER A 102 7.28 -22.50 -3.97
C SER A 102 7.14 -23.66 -4.95
N LEU A 103 6.33 -23.50 -6.00
CA LEU A 103 6.16 -24.51 -7.06
C LEU A 103 7.47 -24.76 -7.84
N LYS A 104 8.29 -23.73 -8.01
CA LYS A 104 9.61 -23.80 -8.65
C LYS A 104 10.74 -24.22 -7.69
N CYS A 105 10.43 -24.52 -6.42
CA CYS A 105 11.42 -24.82 -5.36
C CYS A 105 12.47 -23.71 -5.15
N LEU A 106 12.10 -22.44 -5.37
CA LEU A 106 12.98 -21.29 -5.17
C LEU A 106 12.98 -20.83 -3.70
N PRO A 107 14.13 -20.35 -3.18
CA PRO A 107 14.19 -19.82 -1.83
C PRO A 107 13.39 -18.52 -1.74
N ILE A 108 12.51 -18.42 -0.73
CA ILE A 108 11.76 -17.19 -0.43
C ILE A 108 12.69 -16.24 0.33
N PRO A 109 12.99 -15.04 -0.21
CA PRO A 109 13.81 -14.05 0.49
C PRO A 109 13.13 -13.63 1.80
N LYS A 110 13.90 -13.67 2.90
CA LYS A 110 13.48 -13.15 4.21
C LYS A 110 13.49 -11.62 4.21
#